data_AF-A0A2V9FZJ4-F1
#
_entry.id   AF-A0A2V9FZJ4-F1
#
_cell.length_a   1.000
_cell.length_b   1.000
_cell.length_c   1.000
_cell.angle_alpha   90.00
_cell.angle_beta   90.00
_cell.angle_gamma   90.00
#
_symmetry.space_group_name_H-M   'P 1'
#
loop_
_entity.id
_entity.type
_entity.pdbx_description
1 polymer ?
#
loop_
_entity_poly.entity_id
_entity_poly.type
_entity_poly.pdbx_seq_one_letter_code
_entity_poly.pdbx_strand_id
1 'polypeptide(L)'
;MDDHFEILIDSNHDRRGAYVFEVNALGTQNDGLIVEEQGGTDRGDFDPGWDGVWTSEARITPDGWTATIEIPFTTLNFNHSSDVVWGLNLKRFIRRKNEEDLWSAYRRTFGITKVSEAGELRGIQDIGSGRLFTVKPYGLARYDKQTGQDSKFPLTAGVDIKYGLTSNLVLNLTGNTDFADTEVDLEPFNLTPFKVFIPEKRQFFLENAGIFNFDIGDQDQLFFSRQIGLIQ
;
A
#
# COMPACT_ATOMS: atom_id res chain seq x y z
N MET A 1 16.48 -0.99 6.63
CA MET A 1 16.23 -0.40 5.30
C MET A 1 17.44 -0.64 4.42
N ASP A 2 17.16 -1.05 3.18
CA ASP A 2 18.14 -1.28 2.11
C ASP A 2 18.23 -0.03 1.22
N ASP A 3 19.12 -0.07 0.24
CA ASP A 3 19.31 0.98 -0.75
C ASP A 3 18.16 1.02 -1.78
N HIS A 4 17.27 2.01 -1.73
CA HIS A 4 16.00 2.04 -2.51
C HIS A 4 15.72 3.39 -3.19
N PHE A 5 14.88 3.38 -4.21
CA PHE A 5 14.41 4.55 -4.96
C PHE A 5 12.90 4.65 -4.87
N GLU A 6 12.39 5.85 -4.65
CA GLU A 6 10.96 6.11 -4.51
C GLU A 6 10.47 7.14 -5.53
N ILE A 7 9.25 6.91 -6.01
CA ILE A 7 8.48 7.82 -6.84
C ILE A 7 7.23 8.20 -6.06
N LEU A 8 7.04 9.50 -5.84
CA LEU A 8 5.81 10.07 -5.31
C LEU A 8 4.99 10.67 -6.45
N ILE A 9 3.70 10.33 -6.53
CA ILE A 9 2.76 10.88 -7.50
C ILE A 9 1.50 11.40 -6.78
N ASP A 10 1.30 12.72 -6.79
CA ASP A 10 0.02 13.35 -6.47
C ASP A 10 -0.77 13.54 -7.76
N SER A 11 -1.60 12.54 -8.08
CA SER A 11 -2.35 12.47 -9.33
C SER A 11 -3.62 13.35 -9.35
N ASN A 12 -4.04 13.89 -8.20
CA ASN A 12 -5.15 14.84 -8.12
C ASN A 12 -4.69 16.30 -7.99
N HIS A 13 -3.39 16.50 -7.77
CA HIS A 13 -2.76 17.80 -7.52
C HIS A 13 -3.41 18.57 -6.37
N ASP A 14 -3.87 17.85 -5.35
CA ASP A 14 -4.47 18.44 -4.15
C ASP A 14 -3.44 18.85 -3.09
N ARG A 15 -2.15 18.49 -3.32
CA ARG A 15 -1.00 18.82 -2.49
C ARG A 15 -1.07 18.23 -1.08
N ARG A 16 -1.86 17.19 -0.89
CA ARG A 16 -2.12 16.57 0.43
C ARG A 16 -1.94 15.05 0.38
N GLY A 17 -2.38 14.40 -0.69
CA GLY A 17 -2.27 12.96 -0.87
C GLY A 17 -1.35 12.58 -2.01
N ALA A 18 -0.70 11.42 -1.91
CA ALA A 18 0.09 10.89 -3.01
C ALA A 18 0.22 9.36 -2.97
N TYR A 19 0.42 8.78 -4.15
CA TYR A 19 0.87 7.40 -4.32
C TYR A 19 2.38 7.34 -4.20
N VAL A 20 2.91 6.31 -3.54
CA VAL A 20 4.35 6.06 -3.45
C VAL A 20 4.66 4.69 -4.03
N PHE A 21 5.71 4.65 -4.87
CA PHE A 21 6.25 3.42 -5.47
C PHE A 21 7.73 3.32 -5.14
N GLU A 22 8.15 2.23 -4.53
CA GLU A 22 9.52 2.00 -4.08
C GLU A 22 10.12 0.76 -4.77
N VAL A 23 11.35 0.89 -5.28
CA VAL A 23 12.13 -0.23 -5.82
C VAL A 23 13.55 -0.23 -5.28
N ASN A 24 14.10 -1.40 -4.97
CA ASN A 24 15.51 -1.55 -4.61
C ASN A 24 16.37 -2.14 -5.75
N ALA A 25 17.68 -2.22 -5.52
CA ALA A 25 18.63 -2.76 -6.51
C ALA A 25 18.41 -4.25 -6.87
N LEU A 26 17.64 -4.98 -6.07
CA LEU A 26 17.27 -6.38 -6.31
C LEU A 26 15.91 -6.52 -7.01
N GLY A 27 15.23 -5.42 -7.31
CA GLY A 27 13.90 -5.42 -7.93
C GLY A 27 12.76 -5.72 -6.95
N THR A 28 13.02 -5.67 -5.64
CA THR A 28 11.94 -5.72 -4.65
C THR A 28 11.06 -4.48 -4.79
N GLN A 29 9.75 -4.69 -4.86
CA GLN A 29 8.73 -3.65 -4.95
C GLN A 29 8.09 -3.43 -3.58
N ASN A 30 7.78 -2.18 -3.29
CA ASN A 30 6.94 -1.75 -2.16
C ASN A 30 6.12 -0.54 -2.61
N ASP A 31 4.91 -0.38 -2.10
CA ASP A 31 4.03 0.72 -2.47
C ASP A 31 3.10 1.14 -1.33
N GLY A 32 2.45 2.29 -1.50
CA GLY A 32 1.52 2.78 -0.51
C GLY A 32 0.99 4.19 -0.79
N LEU A 33 0.37 4.76 0.23
CA LEU A 33 -0.25 6.09 0.18
C LEU A 33 0.33 7.03 1.23
N ILE A 34 0.53 8.28 0.85
CA ILE A 34 0.64 9.41 1.77
C ILE A 34 -0.74 10.04 1.89
N VAL A 35 -1.18 10.28 3.13
CA VAL A 35 -2.48 10.89 3.45
C VAL A 35 -2.22 12.13 4.29
N GLU A 36 -2.74 13.29 3.88
CA GLU A 36 -2.60 14.57 4.61
C GLU A 36 -1.16 14.99 4.90
N GLU A 37 -0.23 14.70 3.98
CA GLU A 37 1.22 14.87 4.19
C GLU A 37 1.76 14.18 5.45
N GLN A 38 1.01 13.24 6.02
CA GLN A 38 1.45 12.41 7.13
C GLN A 38 2.18 11.20 6.56
N GLY A 39 3.39 10.97 7.08
CA GLY A 39 4.09 9.71 6.86
C GLY A 39 3.41 8.57 7.62
N GLY A 40 3.77 7.33 7.33
CA GLY A 40 3.25 6.16 8.05
C GLY A 40 3.51 6.30 9.55
N THR A 41 2.50 6.04 10.38
CA THR A 41 2.48 6.44 11.79
C THR A 41 3.53 5.77 12.69
N ASP A 42 4.31 4.80 12.20
CA ASP A 42 5.41 4.17 12.96
C ASP A 42 6.46 3.40 12.09
N ARG A 43 6.31 3.30 10.76
CA ARG A 43 7.02 2.26 9.97
C ARG A 43 7.60 2.65 8.60
N GLY A 44 7.46 3.89 8.15
CA GLY A 44 7.98 4.32 6.84
C GLY A 44 7.35 5.63 6.37
N ASP A 45 7.71 6.04 5.17
CA ASP A 45 7.30 7.34 4.60
C ASP A 45 5.83 7.36 4.15
N PHE A 46 5.14 6.22 4.15
CA PHE A 46 3.77 6.07 3.65
C PHE A 46 3.02 4.93 4.35
N ASP A 47 1.71 4.88 4.18
CA ASP A 47 0.85 3.77 4.57
C ASP A 47 0.96 2.62 3.55
N PRO A 48 1.52 1.45 3.94
CA PRO A 48 1.69 0.30 3.04
C PRO A 48 0.39 -0.50 2.83
N GLY A 49 -0.75 -0.04 3.34
CA GLY A 49 -2.03 -0.74 3.18
C GLY A 49 -2.52 -0.75 1.73
N TRP A 50 -2.12 0.22 0.92
CA TRP A 50 -2.48 0.29 -0.50
C TRP A 50 -1.55 -0.57 -1.36
N ASP A 51 -2.13 -1.34 -2.28
CA ASP A 51 -1.42 -2.25 -3.19
C ASP A 51 -1.86 -2.01 -4.63
N GLY A 52 -0.96 -1.43 -5.42
CA GLY A 52 -1.17 -1.04 -6.80
C GLY A 52 -0.71 -2.09 -7.81
N VAL A 53 -1.26 -2.06 -9.03
CA VAL A 53 -0.75 -2.89 -10.14
C VAL A 53 0.30 -2.10 -10.90
N TRP A 54 1.57 -2.47 -10.77
CA TRP A 54 2.67 -1.83 -11.49
C TRP A 54 3.85 -2.81 -11.60
N THR A 55 4.76 -2.56 -12.53
CA THR A 55 5.90 -3.45 -12.77
C THR A 55 7.21 -2.70 -12.73
N SER A 56 8.25 -3.35 -12.21
CA SER A 56 9.61 -2.83 -12.26
C SER A 56 10.62 -3.92 -12.58
N GLU A 57 11.74 -3.51 -13.16
CA GLU A 57 12.91 -4.35 -13.36
C GLU A 57 14.15 -3.56 -12.92
N ALA A 58 14.95 -4.15 -12.04
CA ALA A 58 16.21 -3.57 -11.57
C ALA A 58 17.40 -4.43 -12.00
N ARG A 59 18.49 -3.78 -12.38
CA ARG A 59 19.74 -4.44 -12.76
C ARG A 59 20.93 -3.78 -12.10
N ILE A 60 21.73 -4.57 -11.40
CA ILE A 60 23.05 -4.18 -10.90
C ILE A 60 24.05 -4.19 -12.07
N THR A 61 24.83 -3.14 -12.16
CA THR A 61 25.87 -2.89 -13.17
C THR A 61 27.20 -2.58 -12.45
N PRO A 62 28.35 -2.58 -13.14
CA PRO A 62 29.63 -2.23 -12.52
C PRO A 62 29.65 -0.84 -11.86
N ASP A 63 28.86 0.10 -12.38
CA ASP A 63 28.84 1.51 -11.92
C ASP A 63 27.74 1.79 -10.88
N GLY A 64 26.89 0.81 -10.55
CA GLY A 64 25.75 0.98 -9.65
C GLY A 64 24.59 0.06 -10.01
N TRP A 65 23.37 0.58 -10.03
CA TRP A 65 22.19 -0.17 -10.49
C TRP A 65 21.25 0.79 -11.23
N THR A 66 20.41 0.23 -12.08
CA THR A 66 19.37 0.94 -12.82
C THR A 66 18.04 0.23 -12.61
N ALA A 67 16.94 0.98 -12.65
CA ALA A 67 15.61 0.42 -12.65
C ALA A 67 14.75 1.04 -13.76
N THR A 68 13.90 0.21 -14.35
CA THR A 68 12.80 0.61 -15.23
C THR A 68 11.50 0.34 -14.50
N ILE A 69 10.59 1.31 -14.50
CA ILE A 69 9.32 1.23 -13.75
C ILE A 69 8.20 1.63 -14.71
N GLU A 70 7.16 0.80 -14.78
CA GLU A 70 5.93 1.06 -15.54
C GLU A 70 4.76 1.15 -14.56
N ILE A 71 4.12 2.32 -14.53
CA ILE A 71 2.93 2.59 -13.71
C ILE A 71 1.77 2.86 -14.68
N PRO A 72 0.87 1.90 -14.90
CA PRO A 72 -0.33 2.11 -15.68
C PRO A 72 -1.20 3.23 -15.08
N PHE A 73 -1.77 4.12 -15.90
CA PHE A 73 -2.67 5.16 -15.39
C PHE A 73 -3.91 4.57 -14.70
N THR A 74 -4.35 3.37 -15.07
CA THR A 74 -5.44 2.65 -14.38
C THR A 74 -5.16 2.34 -12.91
N THR A 75 -3.89 2.38 -12.50
CA THR A 75 -3.45 2.14 -11.12
C THR A 75 -3.66 3.37 -10.24
N LEU A 76 -3.71 4.56 -10.85
CA LEU A 76 -3.86 5.83 -10.14
C LEU A 76 -5.32 6.30 -10.23
N ASN A 77 -5.86 6.80 -9.12
CA ASN A 77 -7.09 7.58 -9.18
C ASN A 77 -6.73 9.00 -9.60
N PHE A 78 -7.34 9.49 -10.68
CA PHE A 78 -7.14 10.87 -11.14
C PHE A 78 -8.40 11.40 -11.81
N ASN A 79 -8.55 12.73 -11.80
CA ASN A 79 -9.61 13.41 -12.52
C ASN A 79 -9.27 13.55 -14.00
N HIS A 80 -10.19 13.16 -14.87
CA HIS A 80 -10.02 13.28 -16.31
C HIS A 80 -10.04 14.77 -16.73
N SER A 81 -8.96 15.24 -17.35
CA SER A 81 -8.84 16.59 -17.93
C SER A 81 -7.98 16.51 -19.19
N SER A 82 -8.18 17.47 -20.11
CA SER A 82 -7.38 17.62 -21.32
C SER A 82 -5.96 18.13 -21.05
N ASP A 83 -5.76 18.77 -19.90
CA ASP A 83 -4.46 19.19 -19.38
C ASP A 83 -4.44 18.86 -17.89
N VAL A 84 -3.60 17.90 -17.51
CA VAL A 84 -3.48 17.44 -16.13
C VAL A 84 -2.09 17.78 -15.63
N VAL A 85 -2.05 18.48 -14.50
CA VAL A 85 -0.82 18.69 -13.74
C VAL A 85 -0.83 17.68 -12.60
N TRP A 86 0.26 16.94 -12.44
CA TRP A 86 0.47 16.06 -11.29
C TRP A 86 1.58 16.59 -10.41
N GLY A 87 1.52 16.33 -9.11
CA GLY A 87 2.70 16.44 -8.25
C GLY A 87 3.62 15.25 -8.47
N LEU A 88 4.93 15.49 -8.56
CA LEU A 88 5.96 14.47 -8.70
C LEU A 88 7.10 14.77 -7.73
N ASN A 89 7.57 13.74 -7.04
CA ASN A 89 8.87 13.79 -6.39
C ASN A 89 9.60 12.45 -6.54
N LEU A 90 10.92 12.51 -6.51
CA LEU A 90 11.77 11.34 -6.59
C LEU A 90 12.71 11.37 -5.40
N LYS A 91 12.85 10.26 -4.70
CA LYS A 91 13.80 10.11 -3.59
C LYS A 91 14.72 8.93 -3.84
N ARG A 92 15.99 9.10 -3.51
CA ARG A 92 16.98 8.03 -3.46
C ARG A 92 17.56 7.96 -2.06
N PHE A 93 17.41 6.82 -1.40
CA PHE A 93 18.06 6.58 -0.11
C PHE A 93 19.25 5.66 -0.25
N ILE A 94 20.46 6.23 -0.13
CA ILE A 94 21.73 5.52 -0.28
C ILE A 94 22.18 4.96 1.07
N ARG A 95 21.79 3.70 1.33
CA ARG A 95 21.98 3.06 2.64
C ARG A 95 23.43 3.08 3.15
N ARG A 96 24.41 2.85 2.26
CA ARG A 96 25.85 2.80 2.60
C ARG A 96 26.44 4.16 3.02
N LYS A 97 25.80 5.27 2.64
CA LYS A 97 26.22 6.62 3.04
C LYS A 97 25.29 7.24 4.08
N ASN A 98 24.13 6.60 4.32
CA ASN A 98 23.06 7.19 5.11
C ASN A 98 22.67 8.57 4.55
N GLU A 99 22.53 8.63 3.22
CA GLU A 99 22.28 9.84 2.43
C GLU A 99 20.90 9.69 1.77
N GLU A 100 20.11 10.77 1.83
CA GLU A 100 18.82 10.88 1.14
C GLU A 100 18.92 12.03 0.14
N ASP A 101 18.65 11.72 -1.12
CA ASP A 101 18.61 12.68 -2.21
C ASP A 101 17.18 12.81 -2.72
N LEU A 102 16.65 14.04 -2.76
CA LEU A 102 15.33 14.31 -3.34
C LEU A 102 15.46 15.19 -4.58
N TRP A 103 14.60 14.97 -5.57
CA TRP A 103 14.53 15.82 -6.76
C TRP A 103 13.96 17.21 -6.44
N SER A 104 12.81 17.27 -5.75
CA SER A 104 12.28 18.51 -5.17
C SER A 104 12.53 18.50 -3.66
N ALA A 105 13.46 19.35 -3.21
CA ALA A 105 13.90 19.43 -1.82
C ALA A 105 13.76 20.87 -1.29
N TYR A 106 12.55 21.29 -0.95
CA TYR A 106 12.30 22.68 -0.53
C TYR A 106 13.00 23.04 0.80
N ARG A 107 13.02 22.12 1.77
CA ARG A 107 13.74 22.28 3.05
C ARG A 107 14.35 20.97 3.51
N ARG A 108 15.51 21.04 4.16
CA ARG A 108 16.19 19.86 4.75
C ARG A 108 15.37 19.08 5.76
N THR A 109 14.40 19.73 6.40
CA THR A 109 13.49 19.10 7.38
C THR A 109 12.31 18.39 6.72
N PHE A 110 12.12 18.57 5.41
CA PHE A 110 11.02 17.96 4.67
C PHE A 110 11.57 16.78 3.87
N GLY A 111 11.02 15.60 4.15
CA GLY A 111 11.27 14.40 3.34
C GLY A 111 10.31 14.32 2.17
N ILE A 112 10.29 13.15 1.49
CA ILE A 112 9.41 12.91 0.35
C ILE A 112 7.93 13.00 0.72
N THR A 113 7.58 12.80 2.00
CA THR A 113 6.21 12.88 2.53
C THR A 113 5.55 14.26 2.42
N LYS A 114 6.33 15.31 2.19
CA LYS A 114 5.83 16.68 2.06
C LYS A 114 5.27 16.95 0.65
N VAL A 115 4.09 16.38 0.38
CA VAL A 115 3.42 16.41 -0.93
C VAL A 115 3.25 17.84 -1.47
N SER A 116 2.98 18.82 -0.60
CA SER A 116 2.77 20.22 -1.00
C SER A 116 4.00 20.90 -1.60
N GLU A 117 5.18 20.33 -1.38
CA GLU A 117 6.46 20.80 -1.90
C GLU A 117 7.01 19.91 -3.04
N ALA A 118 6.22 18.95 -3.50
CA ALA A 118 6.53 18.16 -4.69
C ALA A 118 6.63 19.06 -5.94
N GLY A 119 7.46 18.66 -6.90
CA GLY A 119 7.55 19.35 -8.18
C GLY A 119 6.29 19.11 -9.03
N GLU A 120 6.16 19.84 -10.13
CA GLU A 120 5.03 19.70 -11.06
C GLU A 120 5.42 18.88 -12.28
N LEU A 121 4.70 17.79 -12.52
CA LEU A 121 4.73 17.03 -13.77
C LEU A 121 3.64 17.58 -14.70
N ARG A 122 4.07 18.14 -15.83
CA ARG A 122 3.21 18.76 -16.86
C ARG A 122 3.41 18.07 -18.20
N GLY A 123 2.47 18.30 -19.13
CA GLY A 123 2.54 17.72 -20.48
C GLY A 123 1.90 16.33 -20.59
N ILE A 124 1.16 15.91 -19.57
CA ILE A 124 0.29 14.74 -19.62
C ILE A 124 -1.01 15.17 -20.31
N GLN A 125 -1.24 14.66 -21.52
CA GLN A 125 -2.39 14.99 -22.35
C GLN A 125 -3.11 13.71 -22.78
N ASP A 126 -4.40 13.83 -23.09
CA ASP A 126 -5.24 12.77 -23.65
C ASP A 126 -5.23 11.45 -22.84
N ILE A 127 -5.15 11.56 -21.51
CA ILE A 127 -5.21 10.39 -20.62
C ILE A 127 -6.66 9.92 -20.46
N GLY A 128 -7.00 8.80 -21.11
CA GLY A 128 -8.32 8.19 -20.98
C GLY A 128 -8.59 7.63 -19.58
N SER A 129 -9.86 7.42 -19.24
CA SER A 129 -10.25 6.66 -18.04
C SER A 129 -10.18 5.16 -18.31
N GLY A 130 -8.99 4.58 -18.13
CA GLY A 130 -8.87 3.12 -18.10
C GLY A 130 -9.56 2.57 -16.86
N ARG A 131 -10.39 1.53 -17.02
CA ARG A 131 -11.07 0.88 -15.89
C ARG A 131 -10.10 -0.10 -15.24
N LEU A 132 -9.84 0.06 -13.95
CA LEU A 132 -9.11 -0.94 -13.16
C LEU A 132 -9.88 -2.26 -13.20
N PHE A 133 -9.21 -3.35 -13.59
CA PHE A 133 -9.78 -4.70 -13.47
C PHE A 133 -8.67 -5.68 -13.11
N THR A 134 -8.74 -6.22 -11.89
CA THR A 134 -7.75 -7.15 -11.35
C THR A 134 -8.46 -8.37 -10.81
N VAL A 135 -7.93 -9.56 -11.09
CA VAL A 135 -8.40 -10.83 -10.53
C VAL A 135 -7.20 -11.55 -9.92
N LYS A 136 -7.27 -11.82 -8.62
CA LYS A 136 -6.24 -12.54 -7.85
C LYS A 136 -6.82 -13.87 -7.36
N PRO A 137 -6.65 -14.98 -8.09
CA PRO A 137 -7.02 -16.29 -7.59
C PRO A 137 -5.97 -16.79 -6.59
N TYR A 138 -6.37 -17.56 -5.58
CA TYR A 138 -5.45 -18.28 -4.71
C TYR A 138 -5.97 -19.68 -4.37
N GLY A 139 -5.05 -20.57 -4.01
CA GLY A 139 -5.35 -21.92 -3.60
C GLY A 139 -4.37 -22.40 -2.54
N LEU A 140 -4.89 -23.05 -1.50
CA LEU A 140 -4.14 -23.66 -0.43
C LEU A 140 -4.37 -25.17 -0.46
N ALA A 141 -3.28 -25.95 -0.49
CA ALA A 141 -3.30 -27.39 -0.29
C ALA A 141 -2.62 -27.72 1.03
N ARG A 142 -3.37 -28.31 1.97
CA ARG A 142 -2.84 -28.72 3.28
C ARG A 142 -2.80 -30.24 3.35
N TYR A 143 -1.73 -30.77 3.94
CA TYR A 143 -1.59 -32.19 4.24
C TYR A 143 -1.62 -32.37 5.76
N ASP A 144 -2.66 -33.03 6.26
CA ASP A 144 -2.80 -33.31 7.69
C ASP A 144 -2.72 -34.83 7.93
N LYS A 145 -1.76 -35.23 8.75
CA LYS A 145 -1.53 -36.62 9.13
C LYS A 145 -1.38 -36.70 10.64
N GLN A 146 -2.45 -37.09 11.32
CA GLN A 146 -2.41 -37.45 12.74
C GLN A 146 -2.14 -38.95 12.91
N THR A 147 -1.29 -39.30 13.87
CA THR A 147 -0.99 -40.69 14.22
C THR A 147 -2.27 -41.42 14.62
N GLY A 148 -2.68 -42.43 13.85
CA GLY A 148 -3.90 -43.21 14.09
C GLY A 148 -5.16 -42.69 13.39
N GLN A 149 -5.07 -41.66 12.54
CA GLN A 149 -6.15 -41.24 11.63
C GLN A 149 -5.72 -41.31 10.16
N ASP A 150 -6.71 -41.45 9.27
CA ASP A 150 -6.50 -41.33 7.82
C ASP A 150 -6.00 -39.92 7.47
N SER A 151 -5.07 -39.86 6.52
CA SER A 151 -4.53 -38.58 6.05
C SER A 151 -5.62 -37.75 5.38
N LYS A 152 -5.76 -36.48 5.79
CA LYS A 152 -6.68 -35.52 5.16
C LYS A 152 -5.91 -34.58 4.25
N PHE A 153 -6.49 -34.29 3.10
CA PHE A 153 -5.97 -33.34 2.12
C PHE A 153 -6.99 -32.22 1.86
N PRO A 154 -7.24 -31.32 2.82
CA PRO A 154 -8.12 -30.19 2.58
C PRO A 154 -7.53 -29.26 1.51
N LEU A 155 -8.38 -28.92 0.55
CA LEU A 155 -8.12 -27.96 -0.52
C LEU A 155 -9.04 -26.76 -0.31
N THR A 156 -8.46 -25.58 -0.21
CA THR A 156 -9.19 -24.31 -0.16
C THR A 156 -8.79 -23.49 -1.38
N ALA A 157 -9.74 -22.80 -2.00
CA ALA A 157 -9.45 -21.87 -3.08
C ALA A 157 -10.36 -20.66 -2.97
N GLY A 158 -9.84 -19.48 -3.29
CA GLY A 158 -10.63 -18.27 -3.33
C GLY A 158 -10.15 -17.31 -4.39
N VAL A 159 -10.81 -16.17 -4.46
CA VAL A 159 -10.56 -15.17 -5.50
C VAL A 159 -10.89 -13.78 -4.98
N ASP A 160 -10.00 -12.83 -5.27
CA ASP A 160 -10.24 -11.40 -5.09
C ASP A 160 -10.39 -10.72 -6.45
N ILE A 161 -11.40 -9.86 -6.57
CA ILE A 161 -11.68 -9.10 -7.79
C ILE A 161 -11.75 -7.62 -7.42
N LYS A 162 -10.95 -6.80 -8.11
CA LYS A 162 -11.05 -5.33 -8.07
C LYS A 162 -11.60 -4.84 -9.40
N TYR A 163 -12.62 -4.01 -9.36
CA TYR A 163 -13.23 -3.42 -10.55
C TYR A 163 -13.50 -1.92 -10.37
N GLY A 164 -12.83 -1.07 -11.14
CA GLY A 164 -13.05 0.37 -11.18
C GLY A 164 -14.34 0.69 -11.92
N LEU A 165 -15.37 1.11 -11.18
CA LEU A 165 -16.63 1.61 -11.74
C LEU A 165 -16.44 2.98 -12.40
N THR A 166 -15.65 3.84 -11.76
CA THR A 166 -15.17 5.15 -12.26
C THR A 166 -13.72 5.36 -11.81
N SER A 167 -13.04 6.42 -12.27
CA SER A 167 -11.65 6.75 -11.87
C SER A 167 -11.45 7.03 -10.38
N ASN A 168 -12.54 7.13 -9.61
CA ASN A 168 -12.54 7.41 -8.17
C ASN A 168 -13.46 6.46 -7.38
N LEU A 169 -14.00 5.41 -8.01
CA LEU A 169 -14.87 4.42 -7.37
C LEU A 169 -14.44 3.02 -7.78
N VAL A 170 -13.93 2.27 -6.80
CA VAL A 170 -13.50 0.88 -6.97
C VAL A 170 -14.44 -0.05 -6.21
N LEU A 171 -14.90 -1.10 -6.87
CA LEU A 171 -15.64 -2.21 -6.29
C LEU A 171 -14.66 -3.34 -5.99
N ASN A 172 -14.55 -3.70 -4.71
CA ASN A 172 -13.77 -4.85 -4.24
C ASN A 172 -14.73 -6.00 -3.90
N LEU A 173 -14.57 -7.13 -4.58
CA LEU A 173 -15.34 -8.36 -4.35
C LEU A 173 -14.37 -9.47 -3.94
N THR A 174 -14.75 -10.26 -2.94
CA THR A 174 -13.95 -11.39 -2.50
C THR A 174 -14.78 -12.64 -2.33
N GLY A 175 -14.23 -13.79 -2.73
CA GLY A 175 -14.88 -15.09 -2.70
C GLY A 175 -14.02 -16.10 -1.95
N ASN A 176 -14.62 -16.73 -0.93
CA ASN A 176 -14.03 -17.80 -0.12
C ASN A 176 -12.70 -17.45 0.56
N THR A 177 -12.54 -16.21 1.04
CA THR A 177 -11.33 -15.70 1.73
C THR A 177 -10.84 -16.68 2.79
N ASP A 178 -9.57 -17.06 2.74
CA ASP A 178 -8.97 -17.88 3.79
C ASP A 178 -8.81 -17.02 5.04
N PHE A 179 -9.69 -17.23 6.02
CA PHE A 179 -9.63 -16.59 7.33
C PHE A 179 -8.70 -17.32 8.31
N ALA A 180 -8.14 -18.47 7.93
CA ALA A 180 -7.46 -19.41 8.83
C ALA A 180 -5.91 -19.34 8.80
N ASP A 181 -5.32 -18.55 7.90
CA ASP A 181 -3.86 -18.28 7.87
C ASP A 181 -3.50 -16.91 8.47
N THR A 182 -4.39 -16.34 9.29
CA THR A 182 -3.95 -15.35 10.28
C THR A 182 -3.17 -16.13 11.33
N GLU A 183 -1.88 -15.83 11.54
CA GLU A 183 -1.12 -16.36 12.69
C GLU A 183 -2.00 -16.38 13.93
N VAL A 184 -2.06 -17.52 14.63
CA VAL A 184 -2.85 -17.72 15.86
C VAL A 184 -2.85 -16.42 16.65
N ASP A 185 -4.02 -15.78 16.71
CA ASP A 185 -4.18 -14.57 17.50
C ASP A 185 -3.69 -14.94 18.90
N LEU A 186 -2.57 -14.34 19.33
CA LEU A 186 -2.16 -14.40 20.72
C LEU A 186 -3.30 -13.75 21.47
N GLU A 187 -4.22 -14.56 22.00
CA GLU A 187 -5.35 -14.09 22.78
C GLU A 187 -4.74 -13.30 23.96
N PRO A 188 -4.73 -11.97 23.90
CA PRO A 188 -4.08 -11.22 24.95
C PRO A 188 -5.00 -11.36 26.15
N PHE A 189 -4.44 -11.82 27.27
CA PHE A 189 -5.18 -11.95 28.51
C PHE A 189 -5.55 -10.55 29.00
N ASN A 190 -6.66 -10.01 28.50
CA ASN A 190 -7.09 -8.65 28.79
C ASN A 190 -7.96 -8.65 30.04
N LEU A 191 -7.37 -8.21 31.14
CA LEU A 191 -8.03 -8.04 32.43
C LEU A 191 -8.66 -6.65 32.59
N THR A 192 -8.66 -5.82 31.54
CA THR A 192 -9.20 -4.46 31.57
C THR A 192 -10.58 -4.39 30.92
N PRO A 193 -11.45 -3.45 31.33
CA PRO A 193 -12.77 -3.27 30.72
C PRO A 193 -12.71 -2.58 29.34
N PHE A 194 -11.51 -2.27 28.84
CA PHE A 194 -11.31 -1.60 27.56
C PHE A 194 -11.19 -2.62 26.43
N LYS A 195 -11.61 -2.22 25.22
CA LYS A 195 -11.53 -3.06 24.03
C LYS A 195 -10.06 -3.31 23.67
N VAL A 196 -9.73 -4.55 23.33
CA VAL A 196 -8.41 -4.90 22.80
C VAL A 196 -8.35 -4.52 21.32
N PHE A 197 -7.32 -3.78 20.94
CA PHE A 197 -6.95 -3.58 19.54
C PHE A 197 -6.16 -4.79 19.06
N ILE A 198 -6.77 -5.58 18.16
CA ILE A 198 -6.06 -6.65 17.44
C ILE A 198 -5.68 -6.08 16.07
N PRO A 199 -4.41 -6.16 15.63
CA PRO A 199 -4.01 -5.69 14.31
C PRO A 199 -4.79 -6.44 13.23
N GLU A 200 -5.48 -5.69 12.36
CA GLU A 200 -6.08 -6.28 11.16
C GLU A 200 -4.96 -6.74 10.22
N LYS A 201 -5.08 -7.95 9.67
CA LYS A 201 -4.06 -8.54 8.75
C LYS A 201 -4.62 -8.81 7.36
N ARG A 202 -5.94 -8.70 7.18
CA ARG A 202 -6.60 -8.96 5.90
C ARG A 202 -6.42 -7.76 4.98
N GLN A 203 -5.82 -7.99 3.81
CA GLN A 203 -5.50 -6.94 2.85
C GLN A 203 -6.71 -6.06 2.48
N PHE A 204 -7.90 -6.65 2.31
CA PHE A 204 -9.14 -5.90 2.05
C PHE A 204 -9.44 -4.80 3.09
N PHE A 205 -9.18 -5.06 4.37
CA PHE A 205 -9.46 -4.13 5.46
C PHE A 205 -8.27 -3.21 5.76
N LEU A 206 -7.07 -3.58 5.31
CA LEU A 206 -5.87 -2.76 5.38
C LEU A 206 -5.83 -1.73 4.24
N GLU A 207 -6.42 -2.08 3.10
CA GLU A 207 -6.41 -1.21 1.93
C GLU A 207 -7.18 0.07 2.19
N ASN A 208 -6.46 1.19 2.10
CA ASN A 208 -6.95 2.54 2.40
C ASN A 208 -7.38 2.75 3.87
N ALA A 209 -6.96 1.89 4.81
CA ALA A 209 -7.29 2.04 6.22
C ALA A 209 -6.76 3.35 6.81
N GLY A 210 -5.59 3.83 6.35
CA GLY A 210 -5.02 5.12 6.76
C GLY A 210 -5.88 6.33 6.43
N ILE A 211 -6.80 6.24 5.44
CA ILE A 211 -7.76 7.33 5.14
C ILE A 211 -8.70 7.58 6.33
N PHE A 212 -8.95 6.56 7.15
CA PHE A 212 -9.83 6.64 8.31
C PHE A 212 -9.08 6.87 9.62
N ASN A 213 -7.74 7.00 9.56
CA ASN A 213 -6.90 7.23 10.72
C ASN A 213 -6.71 8.73 10.90
N PHE A 214 -7.55 9.35 11.74
CA PHE A 214 -7.47 10.78 12.04
C PHE A 214 -6.89 10.97 13.43
N ASP A 215 -5.86 11.81 13.57
CA ASP A 215 -5.38 12.23 14.87
C ASP A 215 -6.30 13.35 15.42
N ILE A 216 -7.25 12.95 16.28
CA ILE A 216 -8.20 13.88 16.95
C ILE A 216 -7.76 14.13 18.41
N GLY A 217 -6.50 13.84 18.77
CA GLY A 217 -5.94 14.13 20.10
C GLY A 217 -5.97 12.98 21.10
N ASP A 218 -6.46 11.81 20.68
CA ASP A 218 -6.26 10.49 21.29
C ASP A 218 -6.18 9.46 20.15
N GLN A 219 -5.62 8.26 20.38
CA GLN A 219 -5.48 7.21 19.35
C GLN A 219 -6.82 6.57 18.92
N ASP A 220 -7.79 7.40 18.56
CA ASP A 220 -9.13 6.99 18.16
C ASP A 220 -9.17 6.67 16.66
N GLN A 221 -9.05 5.39 16.34
CA GLN A 221 -9.34 4.87 14.99
C GLN A 221 -10.84 4.92 14.74
N LEU A 222 -11.29 5.77 13.79
CA LEU A 222 -12.71 5.87 13.42
C LEU A 222 -13.23 4.62 12.70
N PHE A 223 -12.34 3.89 12.05
CA PHE A 223 -12.64 2.63 11.39
C PHE A 223 -11.93 1.47 12.08
N PHE A 224 -12.72 0.51 12.55
CA PHE A 224 -12.22 -0.72 13.15
C PHE A 224 -13.04 -1.90 12.63
N SER A 225 -12.38 -2.80 11.90
CA SER A 225 -13.04 -3.92 11.22
C SER A 225 -13.41 -5.08 12.15
N ARG A 226 -12.79 -5.20 13.33
CA ARG A 226 -12.91 -6.37 14.22
C ARG A 226 -13.55 -6.05 15.57
N GLN A 227 -14.87 -5.87 15.64
CA GLN A 227 -15.54 -5.89 16.95
C GLN A 227 -15.64 -7.33 17.49
N ILE A 228 -14.74 -7.73 18.41
CA ILE A 228 -14.99 -8.88 19.26
C ILE A 228 -15.63 -8.38 20.56
N GLY A 229 -16.93 -8.64 20.71
CA GLY A 229 -17.55 -8.65 22.03
C GLY A 229 -17.10 -9.93 22.74
N LEU A 230 -16.66 -9.79 23.99
CA LEU A 230 -16.43 -10.94 24.87
C LEU A 230 -17.71 -11.78 24.89
N ILE A 231 -17.69 -12.94 24.24
CA ILE A 231 -18.69 -13.96 24.50
C ILE A 231 -18.34 -14.49 25.89
N GLN A 232 -19.32 -14.34 26.77
CA GLN A 232 -19.26 -14.50 28.22
C GLN A 232 -18.71 -15.85 28.69
#